data_AF-A0A8D9E558-F1
#
_entry.id   AF-A0A8D9E558-F1
#
_cell.length_a   1.000
_cell.length_b   1.000
_cell.length_c   1.000
_cell.angle_alpha   90.00
_cell.angle_beta   90.00
_cell.angle_gamma   90.00
#
_symmetry.space_group_name_H-M   'P 1'
#
loop_
_entity.id
_entity.type
_entity.pdbx_description
1 polymer ?
#
loop_
_entity_poly.entity_id
_entity_poly.type
_entity_poly.pdbx_seq_one_letter_code
_entity_poly.pdbx_strand_id
1 'polypeptide(L)'
;MAIQAFRNIVDNLAGPNELARTSELLSRVTVVPDEPSERAKTRLSLNGKVKPRSIVIFGTGDQMKAVTTTANDGFLRAAKNQGVYFATFLHESRALSERKEIPDSNPT
;
A
#
# COMPACT_ATOMS: atom_id res chain seq x y z
N MET A 1 4.92 10.15 -0.80
CA MET A 1 4.46 9.63 0.52
C MET A 1 4.55 8.10 0.70
N ALA A 2 4.31 7.29 -0.33
CA ALA A 2 4.18 5.83 -0.19
C ALA A 2 5.47 5.14 0.31
N ILE A 3 6.61 5.49 -0.28
CA ILE A 3 7.93 4.90 0.06
C ILE A 3 8.29 5.10 1.53
N GLN A 4 7.98 6.26 2.12
CA GLN A 4 8.33 6.54 3.51
C GLN A 4 7.62 5.59 4.47
N ALA A 5 6.33 5.33 4.26
CA ALA A 5 5.63 4.42 5.18
C ALA A 5 5.97 2.95 4.92
N PHE A 6 6.33 2.59 3.69
CA PHE A 6 6.91 1.28 3.42
C PHE A 6 8.22 1.10 4.22
N ARG A 7 9.14 2.08 4.15
CA ARG A 7 10.38 2.08 4.95
C ARG A 7 10.10 2.02 6.44
N ASN A 8 9.19 2.85 6.96
CA ASN A 8 8.82 2.79 8.37
C ASN A 8 8.36 1.40 8.81
N ILE A 9 7.62 0.65 7.97
CA ILE A 9 7.22 -0.72 8.30
C ILE A 9 8.42 -1.65 8.31
N VAL A 10 9.24 -1.61 7.25
CA VAL A 10 10.45 -2.43 7.13
C VAL A 10 11.39 -2.20 8.30
N ASP A 11 11.70 -0.94 8.61
CA ASP A 11 12.63 -0.56 9.68
C ASP A 11 12.16 -1.03 11.06
N ASN A 12 10.85 -1.15 11.26
CA ASN A 12 10.28 -1.62 12.52
C ASN A 12 10.10 -3.13 12.58
N LEU A 13 9.69 -3.79 11.49
CA LEU A 13 9.20 -5.17 11.52
C LEU A 13 10.13 -6.19 10.84
N ALA A 14 10.98 -5.76 9.90
CA ALA A 14 11.62 -6.68 8.98
C ALA A 14 12.74 -7.53 9.60
N GLY A 15 12.66 -8.84 9.37
CA GLY A 15 13.79 -9.75 9.59
C GLY A 15 14.82 -9.68 8.45
N PRO A 16 15.97 -10.36 8.59
CA PRO A 16 17.05 -10.34 7.59
C PRO A 16 16.60 -10.69 6.15
N ASN A 17 15.71 -11.66 6.02
CA ASN A 17 15.16 -12.07 4.73
C ASN A 17 14.26 -11.00 4.11
N GLU A 18 13.42 -10.34 4.91
CA GLU A 18 12.55 -9.25 4.46
C GLU A 18 13.37 -8.01 4.07
N LEU A 19 14.48 -7.74 4.76
CA LEU A 19 15.43 -6.68 4.37
C LEU A 19 16.07 -6.97 3.00
N ALA A 20 16.54 -8.19 2.77
CA ALA A 20 17.10 -8.59 1.47
C ALA A 20 16.08 -8.45 0.33
N ARG A 21 14.86 -8.96 0.54
CA ARG A 21 13.75 -8.80 -0.42
C ARG A 21 13.36 -7.35 -0.64
N THR A 22 13.43 -6.52 0.41
CA THR A 22 13.18 -5.08 0.32
C THR A 22 14.21 -4.41 -0.58
N SER A 23 15.50 -4.69 -0.41
CA SER A 23 16.55 -4.13 -1.27
C SER A 23 16.38 -4.56 -2.73
N GLU A 24 16.07 -5.84 -2.97
CA GLU A 24 15.77 -6.34 -4.32
C GLU A 24 14.57 -5.60 -4.94
N LEU A 25 13.46 -5.48 -4.21
CA LEU A 25 12.27 -4.76 -4.67
C LEU A 25 12.59 -3.30 -5.01
N LEU A 26 13.28 -2.59 -4.11
CA LEU A 26 13.62 -1.19 -4.28
C LEU A 26 14.58 -0.96 -5.45
N SER A 27 15.40 -1.95 -5.82
CA SER A 27 16.26 -1.87 -7.02
C SER A 27 15.47 -1.96 -8.34
N ARG A 28 14.24 -2.50 -8.31
CA ARG A 28 13.42 -2.76 -9.49
C ARG A 28 12.30 -1.74 -9.71
N VAL A 29 12.03 -0.89 -8.72
CA VAL A 29 10.94 0.08 -8.78
C VAL A 29 11.48 1.50 -8.90
N THR A 30 10.69 2.37 -9.52
CA THR A 30 10.97 3.81 -9.56
C THR A 30 9.99 4.52 -8.64
N VAL A 31 10.51 5.40 -7.78
CA VAL A 31 9.67 6.27 -6.95
C VAL A 31 9.22 7.44 -7.80
N VAL A 32 7.91 7.67 -7.85
CA VAL A 32 7.27 8.76 -8.60
C VAL A 32 6.75 9.84 -7.64
N PRO A 33 6.63 11.10 -8.09
CA PRO A 33 5.99 12.14 -7.31
C PRO A 33 4.52 11.83 -7.05
N ASP A 34 3.98 12.40 -5.97
CA ASP A 34 2.57 12.27 -5.61
C ASP A 34 1.75 13.22 -6.53
N GLU A 35 1.24 12.70 -7.65
CA GLU A 35 0.47 13.45 -8.66
C GLU A 35 -0.91 12.83 -8.90
N PRO A 36 -1.87 13.00 -7.97
CA PRO A 36 -3.16 12.37 -8.09
C PRO A 36 -4.04 13.00 -9.18
N SER A 37 -4.76 12.15 -9.91
CA SER A 37 -5.71 12.56 -10.94
C SER A 37 -6.81 13.46 -10.39
N GLU A 38 -7.32 14.36 -11.24
CA GLU A 38 -8.40 15.26 -10.87
C GLU A 38 -9.65 14.51 -10.42
N ARG A 39 -9.99 13.39 -11.07
CA ARG A 39 -11.15 12.59 -10.69
C ARG A 39 -11.02 11.99 -9.30
N ALA A 40 -9.82 11.56 -8.90
CA ALA A 40 -9.58 11.06 -7.55
C ALA A 40 -9.71 12.19 -6.51
N LYS A 41 -9.18 13.39 -6.80
CA LYS A 41 -9.24 14.55 -5.89
C LYS A 41 -10.65 15.11 -5.71
N THR A 42 -11.41 15.21 -6.79
CA THR A 42 -12.68 15.95 -6.81
C THR A 42 -13.90 15.09 -6.52
N ARG A 43 -13.86 13.80 -6.86
CA ARG A 43 -15.02 12.90 -6.70
C ARG A 43 -14.97 12.05 -5.44
N LEU A 44 -13.81 11.93 -4.79
CA LEU A 44 -13.69 11.15 -3.56
C LEU A 44 -13.87 12.02 -2.32
N SER A 45 -14.88 11.71 -1.53
CA SER A 45 -15.13 12.29 -0.21
C SER A 45 -14.56 11.40 0.89
N LEU A 46 -13.85 12.00 1.84
CA LEU A 46 -13.25 11.30 2.98
C LEU A 46 -14.31 10.62 3.85
N ASN A 47 -13.99 9.44 4.38
CA ASN A 47 -14.82 8.72 5.35
C ASN A 47 -14.00 7.68 6.15
N GLY A 48 -14.67 6.74 6.81
CA GLY A 48 -14.02 5.65 7.55
C GLY A 48 -13.06 4.81 6.70
N LYS A 49 -13.33 4.64 5.40
CA LYS A 49 -12.59 3.80 4.46
C LYS A 49 -11.80 4.58 3.41
N VAL A 50 -12.22 5.80 3.07
CA VAL A 50 -11.54 6.72 2.15
C VAL A 50 -10.70 7.70 2.96
N LYS A 51 -9.37 7.51 2.94
CA LYS A 51 -8.40 8.36 3.63
C LYS A 51 -7.60 9.20 2.62
N PRO A 52 -7.06 10.37 3.02
CA PRO A 52 -6.31 11.24 2.11
C PRO A 52 -5.19 10.51 1.37
N ARG A 53 -4.47 9.64 2.09
CA ARG A 53 -3.40 8.82 1.53
C ARG A 53 -3.87 7.89 0.40
N SER A 54 -5.04 7.26 0.54
CA SER A 54 -5.58 6.39 -0.50
C SER A 54 -5.93 7.20 -1.75
N ILE A 55 -6.47 8.41 -1.60
CA ILE A 55 -6.73 9.31 -2.74
C ILE A 55 -5.43 9.61 -3.48
N VAL A 56 -4.35 9.92 -2.76
CA VAL A 56 -3.05 10.21 -3.38
C VAL A 56 -2.48 8.99 -4.10
N ILE A 57 -2.43 7.82 -3.46
CA ILE A 57 -1.85 6.60 -4.04
C ILE A 57 -2.63 6.17 -5.29
N PHE A 58 -3.94 5.97 -5.17
CA PHE A 58 -4.76 5.49 -6.27
C PHE A 58 -4.94 6.56 -7.35
N GLY A 59 -5.04 7.83 -6.96
CA GLY A 59 -5.09 8.93 -7.91
C GLY A 59 -3.80 9.06 -8.71
N THR A 60 -2.63 8.81 -8.11
CA THR A 60 -1.34 8.90 -8.83
C THR A 60 -1.22 7.76 -9.84
N GLY A 61 -1.54 6.52 -9.43
CA GLY A 61 -1.59 5.39 -10.36
C GLY A 61 -2.58 5.64 -11.50
N ASP A 62 -3.74 6.23 -11.18
CA ASP A 62 -4.75 6.61 -12.16
C ASP A 62 -4.28 7.68 -13.16
N GLN A 63 -3.63 8.74 -12.67
CA GLN A 63 -3.05 9.80 -13.51
C GLN A 63 -2.01 9.23 -14.49
N MET A 64 -1.20 8.29 -14.02
CA MET A 64 -0.19 7.59 -14.82
C MET A 64 -0.76 6.50 -15.74
N LYS A 65 -2.08 6.21 -15.65
CA LYS A 65 -2.73 5.07 -16.33
C LYS A 65 -2.09 3.72 -15.97
N ALA A 66 -1.57 3.61 -14.74
CA ALA A 66 -0.94 2.42 -14.20
C ALA A 66 -1.94 1.57 -13.42
N VAL A 67 -1.79 0.23 -13.51
CA VAL A 67 -2.55 -0.69 -12.66
C VAL A 67 -1.99 -0.60 -11.24
N THR A 68 -2.84 -0.19 -10.28
CA THR A 68 -2.44 -0.10 -8.88
C THR A 68 -2.62 -1.45 -8.19
N THR A 69 -1.51 -2.06 -7.76
CA THR A 69 -1.55 -3.26 -6.91
C THR A 69 -1.89 -2.89 -5.47
N THR A 70 -2.87 -3.56 -4.86
CA THR A 70 -3.33 -3.24 -3.51
C THR A 70 -3.91 -4.44 -2.78
N ALA A 71 -3.91 -4.39 -1.46
CA ALA A 71 -4.69 -5.29 -0.60
C ALA A 71 -5.85 -4.56 0.13
N ASN A 72 -6.07 -3.27 -0.16
CA ASN A 72 -7.07 -2.44 0.50
C ASN A 72 -8.42 -2.48 -0.23
N ASP A 73 -9.06 -3.64 -0.20
CA ASP A 73 -10.39 -3.87 -0.79
C ASP A 73 -11.48 -2.99 -0.15
N GLY A 74 -11.32 -2.63 1.13
CA GLY A 74 -12.20 -1.68 1.82
C GLY A 74 -12.26 -0.30 1.15
N PHE A 75 -11.11 0.22 0.71
CA PHE A 75 -11.05 1.46 -0.05
C PHE A 75 -11.69 1.32 -1.44
N LEU A 76 -11.40 0.23 -2.16
CA LEU A 76 -11.94 0.00 -3.51
C LEU A 76 -13.46 0.02 -3.53
N ARG A 77 -14.10 -0.67 -2.59
CA ARG A 77 -15.56 -0.64 -2.42
C ARG A 77 -16.07 0.76 -2.11
N ALA A 78 -15.41 1.49 -1.21
CA ALA A 78 -15.85 2.82 -0.84
C ALA A 78 -15.72 3.83 -2.00
N ALA A 79 -14.65 3.74 -2.79
CA ALA A 79 -14.48 4.54 -4.01
C ALA A 79 -15.54 4.21 -5.07
N LYS A 80 -15.82 2.91 -5.28
CA LYS A 80 -16.88 2.44 -6.19
C LYS A 80 -18.26 2.99 -5.78
N ASN A 81 -18.57 2.99 -4.47
CA ASN A 81 -19.81 3.56 -3.96
C ASN A 81 -19.93 5.08 -4.19
N GLN A 82 -18.81 5.76 -4.42
CA GLN A 82 -18.76 7.18 -4.82
C GLN A 82 -18.65 7.36 -6.35
N GLY A 83 -18.81 6.29 -7.13
CA GLY A 83 -18.79 6.34 -8.60
C GLY A 83 -17.38 6.42 -9.21
N VAL A 84 -16.32 6.14 -8.44
CA VAL A 84 -14.93 6.17 -8.93
C VAL A 84 -14.39 4.74 -9.04
N TYR A 85 -13.93 4.39 -10.23
CA TYR A 85 -13.39 3.08 -10.57
C TYR A 85 -11.91 3.19 -10.95
N PHE A 86 -11.05 2.49 -10.22
CA PHE A 86 -9.61 2.46 -10.47
C PHE A 86 -9.20 1.16 -11.17
N ALA A 87 -8.24 1.23 -12.10
CA ALA A 87 -7.58 0.05 -12.64
C ALA A 87 -6.65 -0.54 -11.57
N THR A 88 -7.01 -1.70 -11.03
CA THR A 88 -6.34 -2.26 -9.86
C THR A 88 -6.11 -3.75 -9.98
N PHE A 89 -5.03 -4.22 -9.38
CA PHE A 89 -4.78 -5.64 -9.15
C PHE A 89 -4.91 -5.90 -7.65
N LEU A 90 -5.97 -6.60 -7.25
CA LEU A 90 -6.20 -6.93 -5.85
C LEU A 90 -5.32 -8.12 -5.46
N HIS A 91 -4.31 -7.85 -4.65
CA HIS A 91 -3.49 -8.86 -4.00
C HIS A 91 -4.05 -9.12 -2.61
N GLU A 92 -4.41 -10.36 -2.30
CA GLU A 92 -4.98 -10.70 -0.99
C GLU A 92 -4.01 -10.36 0.15
N SER A 93 -4.53 -9.77 1.23
CA SER A 93 -3.74 -9.55 2.44
C SER A 93 -3.43 -10.90 3.08
N ARG A 94 -2.17 -11.13 3.44
CA ARG A 94 -1.79 -12.18 4.39
C ARG A 94 -1.55 -11.56 5.76
N ALA A 95 -1.89 -12.30 6.81
CA ALA A 95 -1.57 -11.87 8.17
C ALA A 95 -0.04 -11.78 8.33
N LEU A 96 0.43 -10.72 9.01
CA LEU A 96 1.84 -10.55 9.35
C LEU A 96 2.18 -11.53 10.48
N SER A 97 2.78 -12.69 10.17
CA SER A 97 3.00 -13.76 11.15
C SER A 97 4.43 -13.91 11.67
N GLU A 98 5.43 -13.20 11.16
CA GLU A 98 6.84 -13.51 11.49
C GLU A 98 7.23 -13.23 12.96
N ARG A 99 6.71 -12.16 13.59
CA ARG A 99 6.94 -11.91 15.04
C ARG A 99 6.26 -12.93 15.96
N LYS A 100 5.41 -13.82 15.44
CA LYS A 100 4.77 -14.91 16.20
C LYS A 100 5.59 -16.21 16.13
N GLU A 101 6.62 -16.28 15.28
CA GLU A 101 7.44 -17.48 15.05
C GLU A 101 8.85 -17.36 15.64
N ILE A 102 9.08 -16.46 16.61
CA ILE A 102 10.26 -16.57 17.48
C ILE A 102 9.92 -17.68 18.48
N PRO A 103 10.57 -18.85 18.45
CA PRO A 103 10.36 -19.84 19.49
C PRO A 103 10.78 -19.21 20.83
N ASP A 104 9.97 -19.34 21.87
CA ASP A 104 10.41 -19.02 23.23
C ASP A 104 11.63 -19.89 23.55
N SER A 105 12.83 -19.34 23.39
CA SER A 105 14.04 -19.98 23.90
C SER A 105 14.03 -19.81 25.41
N ASN A 106 13.37 -20.72 26.12
CA ASN A 106 13.55 -20.89 27.55
C ASN A 106 14.95 -21.48 27.78
N PRO A 107 15.88 -20.78 28.47
CA PRO A 107 17.10 -21.41 28.92
C PRO A 107 16.75 -22.30 30.12
N THR A 108 16.93 -23.62 29.96
CA THR A 108 17.12 -24.55 31.09
C THR A 108 18.52 -24.42 31.67
#